data_AF-A0A257B2R1-F1
#
_entry.id   AF-A0A257B2R1-F1
#
_cell.length_a   1.000
_cell.length_b   1.000
_cell.length_c   1.000
_cell.angle_alpha   90.00
_cell.angle_beta   90.00
_cell.angle_gamma   90.00
#
_symmetry.space_group_name_H-M   'P 1'
#
loop_
_entity.id
_entity.type
_entity.pdbx_description
1 polymer ?
#
loop_
_entity_poly.entity_id
_entity_poly.type
_entity_poly.pdbx_seq_one_letter_code
_entity_poly.pdbx_strand_id
1 'polypeptide(L)'
;MEVFDHPWRAASLAGAADSSEMRRRLVHVGMGLFALVVVSFWQTLLMGLSGLALAWVLPKWMPSLLRPHEQSKGYSVGVIAYPAAVVALTLLFPGDLWIVAGGWAMMAYGDGMAVVCGQGIRGPRLWWNPRKSLFGTLGFILFGWLGTLATVLVAGGHPFTPSGLALVILVAAVVAALLESLPYDICDNPLVAGATALVLSLATQIDLSAWQSAQSDVAARTPVALGLAAVLALLARATKSVDWSGALTGAVFAFALYAALGGLGVAGLMAFFMVGTAASKIGYERKRLKRAAQEIRTWRNAVANAGVAALCAPLVVLTPRPDLFAVAALGSFAAAASDTVAGEIGRAYGGTPYSIVTLRRTRVGDNGAVSLVGLAAGLVTALGFGALACLAADPSLHRAVWCIAIAGMAGNLLDSLLGATAENAGYLDNEAVNFACTLSGAMLAVFLFSL
;
A
#
# COMPACT_ATOMS: atom_id res chain seq x y z
N MET A 1 16.96 10.00 16.07
CA MET A 1 16.43 8.63 16.27
C MET A 1 15.83 8.44 17.68
N GLU A 2 15.25 9.48 18.32
CA GLU A 2 14.71 9.37 19.70
C GLU A 2 13.47 10.26 19.95
N VAL A 3 12.68 10.62 18.94
CA VAL A 3 11.50 11.51 19.14
C VAL A 3 10.17 10.73 19.19
N PHE A 4 10.24 9.41 19.11
CA PHE A 4 9.06 8.55 19.06
C PHE A 4 9.04 7.53 20.20
N ASP A 5 9.27 7.94 21.45
CA ASP A 5 8.93 7.10 22.60
C ASP A 5 8.03 7.84 23.58
N HIS A 6 6.73 7.83 23.28
CA HIS A 6 5.70 8.16 24.26
C HIS A 6 5.75 7.16 25.43
N PRO A 7 5.53 7.57 26.69
CA PRO A 7 5.64 6.69 27.88
C PRO A 7 4.75 5.42 27.88
N TRP A 8 3.71 5.34 27.02
CA TRP A 8 2.96 4.09 26.83
C TRP A 8 3.74 3.01 26.03
N ARG A 9 4.81 3.39 25.31
CA ARG A 9 5.65 2.50 24.46
C ARG A 9 6.60 1.61 25.27
N ALA A 10 7.00 2.04 26.47
CA ALA A 10 7.72 1.18 27.41
C ALA A 10 6.81 0.09 28.01
N ALA A 11 5.52 0.38 28.19
CA ALA A 11 4.55 -0.57 28.73
C ALA A 11 4.18 -1.69 27.73
N SER A 12 4.28 -1.46 26.41
CA SER A 12 4.03 -2.52 25.41
C SER A 12 5.16 -3.55 25.32
N LEU A 13 6.38 -3.20 25.74
CA LEU A 13 7.53 -4.11 25.78
C LEU A 13 7.57 -4.92 27.09
N ALA A 14 6.87 -4.47 28.13
CA ALA A 14 6.79 -5.10 29.44
C ALA A 14 5.44 -5.81 29.69
N GLY A 15 4.70 -6.13 28.63
CA GLY A 15 3.49 -6.96 28.70
C GLY A 15 3.87 -8.41 28.99
N ALA A 16 4.07 -8.71 30.28
CA ALA A 16 4.06 -10.06 30.82
C ALA A 16 2.85 -10.84 30.30
N ALA A 17 2.92 -12.17 30.36
CA ALA A 17 1.81 -13.09 30.14
C ALA A 17 0.60 -12.71 31.01
N ASP A 18 -0.19 -11.74 30.57
CA ASP A 18 -1.38 -11.30 31.24
C ASP A 18 -2.54 -12.14 30.68
N SER A 19 -3.28 -12.76 31.58
CA SER A 19 -4.49 -13.53 31.30
C SER A 19 -5.50 -12.77 30.42
N SER A 20 -5.45 -11.42 30.44
CA SER A 20 -6.26 -10.53 29.61
C SER A 20 -5.90 -10.64 28.12
N GLU A 21 -4.61 -10.69 27.80
CA GLU A 21 -4.10 -10.74 26.43
C GLU A 21 -4.39 -12.10 25.78
N MET A 22 -4.21 -13.19 26.52
CA MET A 22 -4.57 -14.53 26.06
C MET A 22 -6.07 -14.66 25.79
N ARG A 23 -6.94 -14.16 26.68
CA ARG A 23 -8.40 -14.17 26.50
C ARG A 23 -8.84 -13.39 25.26
N ARG A 24 -8.30 -12.19 25.08
CA ARG A 24 -8.59 -11.38 23.88
C ARG A 24 -8.19 -12.10 22.59
N ARG A 25 -7.05 -12.79 22.58
CA ARG A 25 -6.58 -13.56 21.42
C ARG A 25 -7.44 -14.79 21.14
N LEU A 26 -7.87 -15.50 22.17
CA LEU A 26 -8.81 -16.62 22.00
C LEU A 26 -10.13 -16.16 21.39
N VAL A 27 -10.65 -15.00 21.81
CA VAL A 27 -11.82 -14.39 21.18
C VAL A 27 -11.52 -14.03 19.72
N HIS A 28 -10.39 -13.38 19.43
CA HIS A 28 -9.98 -13.00 18.07
C HIS A 28 -9.86 -14.20 17.11
N VAL A 29 -9.17 -15.25 17.52
CA VAL A 29 -9.04 -16.50 16.73
C VAL A 29 -10.38 -17.22 16.63
N GLY A 30 -11.16 -17.26 17.73
CA GLY A 30 -12.50 -17.86 17.76
C GLY A 30 -13.48 -17.17 16.81
N MET A 31 -13.33 -15.85 16.59
CA MET A 31 -14.13 -15.15 15.58
C MET A 31 -13.85 -15.65 14.15
N GLY A 32 -12.69 -16.26 13.89
CA GLY A 32 -12.38 -16.90 12.61
C GLY A 32 -13.28 -18.09 12.27
N LEU A 33 -13.89 -18.75 13.26
CA LEU A 33 -14.84 -19.84 13.02
C LEU A 33 -16.10 -19.37 12.29
N PHE A 34 -16.48 -18.11 12.46
CA PHE A 34 -17.60 -17.52 11.75
C PHE A 34 -17.32 -17.35 10.25
N ALA A 35 -16.05 -17.27 9.85
CA ALA A 35 -15.67 -17.23 8.44
C ALA A 35 -15.98 -18.56 7.71
N LEU A 36 -16.08 -19.69 8.43
CA LEU A 36 -16.43 -21.00 7.88
C LEU A 36 -17.89 -21.11 7.44
N VAL A 37 -18.76 -20.25 7.96
CA VAL A 37 -20.21 -20.27 7.71
C VAL A 37 -20.65 -19.08 6.86
N VAL A 38 -19.73 -18.50 6.08
CA VAL A 38 -20.03 -17.46 5.10
C VAL A 38 -20.75 -18.12 3.91
N VAL A 39 -22.08 -17.92 3.83
CA VAL A 39 -22.91 -18.55 2.79
C VAL A 39 -23.70 -17.55 1.95
N SER A 40 -24.08 -16.40 2.53
CA SER A 40 -24.86 -15.37 1.81
C SER A 40 -24.48 -13.95 2.23
N PHE A 41 -24.69 -12.99 1.34
CA PHE A 41 -24.38 -11.58 1.56
C PHE A 41 -25.03 -11.04 2.84
N TRP A 42 -26.35 -11.24 2.99
CA TRP A 42 -27.09 -10.73 4.13
C TRP A 42 -26.66 -11.37 5.44
N GLN A 43 -26.38 -12.67 5.45
CA GLN A 43 -25.87 -13.37 6.62
C GLN A 43 -24.51 -12.80 7.05
N THR A 44 -23.56 -12.68 6.12
CA THR A 44 -22.21 -12.15 6.42
C THR A 44 -22.28 -10.70 6.88
N LEU A 45 -23.13 -9.89 6.25
CA LEU A 45 -23.34 -8.49 6.64
C LEU A 45 -23.93 -8.40 8.06
N LEU A 46 -24.94 -9.23 8.38
CA LEU A 46 -25.53 -9.29 9.71
C LEU A 46 -24.53 -9.76 10.76
N MET A 47 -23.66 -10.73 10.43
CA MET A 47 -22.59 -11.18 11.31
C MET A 47 -21.60 -10.04 11.61
N GLY A 48 -21.17 -9.30 10.59
CA GLY A 48 -20.30 -8.14 10.75
C GLY A 48 -20.93 -7.00 11.55
N LEU A 49 -22.19 -6.63 11.25
CA LEU A 49 -22.93 -5.59 11.98
C LEU A 49 -23.21 -5.99 13.44
N SER A 50 -23.53 -7.26 13.68
CA SER A 50 -23.68 -7.80 15.04
C SER A 50 -22.35 -7.77 15.77
N GLY A 51 -21.25 -8.13 15.11
CA GLY A 51 -19.90 -8.00 15.64
C GLY A 51 -19.54 -6.57 16.02
N LEU A 52 -19.92 -5.58 15.20
CA LEU A 52 -19.76 -4.15 15.50
C LEU A 52 -20.57 -3.75 16.73
N ALA A 53 -21.85 -4.13 16.81
CA ALA A 53 -22.68 -3.85 17.98
C ALA A 53 -22.07 -4.48 19.25
N LEU A 54 -21.61 -5.72 19.17
CA LEU A 54 -20.94 -6.42 20.26
C LEU A 54 -19.60 -5.75 20.63
N ALA A 55 -18.83 -5.26 19.67
CA ALA A 55 -17.58 -4.53 19.94
C ALA A 55 -17.79 -3.26 20.79
N TRP A 56 -18.97 -2.63 20.71
CA TRP A 56 -19.36 -1.49 21.54
C TRP A 56 -19.93 -1.86 22.91
N VAL A 57 -20.54 -3.04 23.04
CA VAL A 57 -21.23 -3.48 24.26
C VAL A 57 -20.32 -4.34 25.13
N LEU A 58 -19.62 -5.31 24.55
CA LEU A 58 -18.82 -6.33 25.24
C LEU A 58 -17.75 -5.73 26.18
N PRO A 59 -17.02 -4.64 25.83
CA PRO A 59 -16.07 -4.03 26.75
C PRO A 59 -16.69 -3.45 28.02
N LYS A 60 -17.98 -3.10 28.00
CA LYS A 60 -18.71 -2.59 29.19
C LYS A 60 -19.05 -3.72 30.16
N TRP A 61 -19.22 -4.94 29.66
CA TRP A 61 -19.59 -6.13 30.44
C TRP A 61 -18.36 -6.95 30.83
N MET A 62 -17.29 -6.89 30.03
CA MET A 62 -16.02 -7.56 30.25
C MET A 62 -14.84 -6.59 30.07
N PRO A 63 -14.59 -5.69 31.05
CA PRO A 63 -13.52 -4.70 30.98
C PRO A 63 -12.12 -5.29 30.80
N SER A 64 -11.93 -6.56 31.20
CA SER A 64 -10.69 -7.32 31.02
C SER A 64 -10.29 -7.56 29.56
N LEU A 65 -11.15 -7.25 28.59
CA LEU A 65 -10.84 -7.33 27.15
C LEU A 65 -10.11 -6.08 26.62
N LEU A 66 -10.19 -4.95 27.34
CA LEU A 66 -9.53 -3.71 26.97
C LEU A 66 -8.12 -3.64 27.58
N ARG A 67 -7.17 -3.10 26.83
CA ARG A 67 -5.86 -2.75 27.39
C ARG A 67 -6.01 -1.67 28.47
N PRO A 68 -5.08 -1.56 29.44
CA PRO A 68 -5.18 -0.56 30.52
C PRO A 68 -5.38 0.88 30.02
N HIS A 69 -4.78 1.27 28.89
CA HIS A 69 -4.96 2.59 28.29
C HIS A 69 -6.25 2.75 27.45
N GLU A 70 -6.90 1.64 27.08
CA GLU A 70 -8.19 1.62 26.37
C GLU A 70 -9.36 1.60 27.36
N GLN A 71 -9.16 1.08 28.57
CA GLN A 71 -10.15 1.09 29.64
C GLN A 71 -10.61 2.51 30.00
N SER A 72 -9.70 3.49 29.98
CA SER A 72 -10.04 4.90 30.24
C SER A 72 -10.88 5.54 29.12
N LYS A 73 -10.80 5.01 27.89
CA LYS A 73 -11.62 5.44 26.74
C LYS A 73 -12.95 4.67 26.65
N GLY A 74 -13.04 3.50 27.27
CA GLY A 74 -14.23 2.63 27.24
C GLY A 74 -14.43 1.86 25.92
N TYR A 75 -13.51 1.99 24.95
CA TYR A 75 -13.55 1.27 23.68
C TYR A 75 -12.12 0.97 23.17
N SER A 76 -11.99 -0.07 22.33
CA SER A 76 -10.74 -0.40 21.63
C SER A 76 -10.93 -0.26 20.13
N VAL A 77 -10.05 0.53 19.50
CA VAL A 77 -10.05 0.73 18.04
C VAL A 77 -9.84 -0.62 17.33
N GLY A 78 -8.94 -1.48 17.83
CA GLY A 78 -8.70 -2.79 17.23
C GLY A 78 -9.89 -3.75 17.32
N VAL A 79 -10.64 -3.71 18.43
CA VAL A 79 -11.85 -4.53 18.62
C VAL A 79 -12.99 -4.09 17.70
N ILE A 80 -13.09 -2.78 17.41
CA ILE A 80 -14.08 -2.24 16.46
C ILE A 80 -13.63 -2.44 15.00
N ALA A 81 -12.34 -2.26 14.72
CA ALA A 81 -11.78 -2.35 13.38
C ALA A 81 -11.94 -3.74 12.75
N TYR A 82 -11.92 -4.80 13.57
CA TYR A 82 -12.09 -6.17 13.09
C TYR A 82 -13.46 -6.41 12.43
N PRO A 83 -14.61 -6.27 13.11
CA PRO A 83 -15.91 -6.44 12.48
C PRO A 83 -16.21 -5.34 11.46
N ALA A 84 -15.63 -4.14 11.59
CA ALA A 84 -15.70 -3.11 10.55
C ALA A 84 -15.08 -3.57 9.24
N ALA A 85 -13.92 -4.26 9.29
CA ALA A 85 -13.26 -4.81 8.11
C ALA A 85 -14.14 -5.87 7.43
N VAL A 86 -14.80 -6.75 8.21
CA VAL A 86 -15.72 -7.75 7.66
C VAL A 86 -16.90 -7.09 6.94
N VAL A 87 -17.52 -6.06 7.56
CA VAL A 87 -18.60 -5.29 6.91
C VAL A 87 -18.11 -4.63 5.63
N ALA A 88 -16.95 -3.97 5.67
CA ALA A 88 -16.37 -3.30 4.51
C ALA A 88 -16.10 -4.28 3.37
N LEU A 89 -15.47 -5.42 3.64
CA LEU A 89 -15.22 -6.46 2.64
C LEU A 89 -16.52 -7.03 2.06
N THR A 90 -17.54 -7.24 2.89
CA THR A 90 -18.85 -7.74 2.44
C THR A 90 -19.52 -6.76 1.47
N LEU A 91 -19.40 -5.46 1.74
CA LEU A 91 -19.94 -4.41 0.86
C LEU A 91 -19.13 -4.24 -0.43
N LEU A 92 -17.81 -4.45 -0.36
CA LEU A 92 -16.92 -4.35 -1.52
C LEU A 92 -17.01 -5.56 -2.45
N PHE A 93 -17.27 -6.75 -1.92
CA PHE A 93 -17.33 -8.02 -2.65
C PHE A 93 -18.68 -8.72 -2.46
N PRO A 94 -19.81 -8.11 -2.87
CA PRO A 94 -21.13 -8.69 -2.63
C PRO A 94 -21.36 -9.99 -3.41
N GLY A 95 -20.67 -10.19 -4.54
CA GLY A 95 -20.74 -11.39 -5.37
C GLY A 95 -19.70 -12.46 -5.07
N ASP A 96 -18.60 -12.10 -4.40
CA ASP A 96 -17.42 -12.96 -4.20
C ASP A 96 -17.16 -13.20 -2.71
N LEU A 97 -18.13 -13.83 -2.03
CA LEU A 97 -18.07 -14.03 -0.58
C LEU A 97 -16.89 -14.91 -0.13
N TRP A 98 -16.32 -15.72 -1.02
CA TRP A 98 -15.10 -16.48 -0.76
C TRP A 98 -13.88 -15.57 -0.53
N ILE A 99 -13.83 -14.38 -1.16
CA ILE A 99 -12.82 -13.34 -0.90
C ILE A 99 -13.00 -12.76 0.50
N VAL A 100 -14.25 -12.51 0.90
CA VAL A 100 -14.60 -12.02 2.23
C VAL A 100 -14.19 -13.03 3.30
N ALA A 101 -14.53 -14.31 3.11
CA ALA A 101 -14.12 -15.40 3.98
C ALA A 101 -12.59 -15.51 4.06
N GLY A 102 -11.89 -15.34 2.93
CA GLY A 102 -10.44 -15.34 2.86
C GLY A 102 -9.79 -14.22 3.68
N GLY A 103 -10.24 -12.98 3.50
CA GLY A 103 -9.76 -11.83 4.26
C GLY A 103 -10.06 -11.94 5.76
N TRP A 104 -11.23 -12.45 6.12
CA TRP A 104 -11.60 -12.71 7.51
C TRP A 104 -10.70 -13.78 8.15
N ALA A 105 -10.53 -14.91 7.48
CA ALA A 105 -9.68 -16.00 7.95
C ALA A 105 -8.22 -15.56 8.13
N MET A 106 -7.67 -14.76 7.21
CA MET A 106 -6.28 -14.31 7.31
C MET A 106 -6.04 -13.46 8.56
N MET A 107 -6.93 -12.51 8.86
CA MET A 107 -6.86 -11.74 10.11
C MET A 107 -7.01 -12.62 11.35
N ALA A 108 -7.89 -13.62 11.31
CA ALA A 108 -8.16 -14.46 12.49
C ALA A 108 -6.98 -15.38 12.82
N TYR A 109 -6.49 -16.12 11.81
CA TYR A 109 -5.48 -17.15 12.01
C TYR A 109 -4.04 -16.61 11.88
N GLY A 110 -3.81 -15.69 10.94
CA GLY A 110 -2.51 -15.06 10.73
C GLY A 110 -2.06 -14.26 11.95
N ASP A 111 -2.84 -13.23 12.34
CA ASP A 111 -2.48 -12.37 13.48
C ASP A 111 -2.42 -13.15 14.79
N GLY A 112 -3.39 -14.04 15.01
CA GLY A 112 -3.44 -14.88 16.20
C GLY A 112 -2.17 -15.71 16.39
N MET A 113 -1.67 -16.30 15.30
CA MET A 113 -0.51 -17.20 15.35
C MET A 113 0.83 -16.48 15.21
N ALA A 114 0.85 -15.29 14.61
CA ALA A 114 2.04 -14.45 14.55
C ALA A 114 2.61 -14.18 15.95
N VAL A 115 1.72 -13.90 16.91
CA VAL A 115 2.18 -13.55 18.25
C VAL A 115 2.54 -14.79 19.07
N VAL A 116 1.82 -15.90 18.92
CA VAL A 116 2.15 -17.16 19.60
C VAL A 116 3.51 -17.69 19.13
N CYS A 117 3.75 -17.73 17.81
CA CYS A 117 5.05 -18.13 17.26
C CYS A 117 6.13 -17.11 17.62
N GLY A 118 5.82 -15.81 17.59
CA GLY A 118 6.78 -14.76 17.85
C GLY A 118 7.22 -14.65 19.32
N GLN A 119 6.34 -14.99 20.27
CA GLN A 119 6.65 -15.04 21.71
C GLN A 119 7.18 -16.42 22.13
N GLY A 120 6.66 -17.50 21.54
CA GLY A 120 7.01 -18.88 21.87
C GLY A 120 8.36 -19.33 21.30
N ILE A 121 8.78 -18.78 20.16
CA ILE A 121 10.05 -19.13 19.50
C ILE A 121 10.97 -17.91 19.55
N ARG A 122 12.04 -17.98 20.34
CA ARG A 122 13.08 -16.94 20.35
C ARG A 122 13.76 -16.89 18.98
N GLY A 123 13.86 -15.70 18.39
CA GLY A 123 14.51 -15.53 17.09
C GLY A 123 14.86 -14.09 16.75
N PRO A 124 15.43 -13.89 15.55
CA PRO A 124 15.83 -12.57 15.10
C PRO A 124 14.62 -11.66 14.92
N ARG A 125 14.81 -10.38 15.21
CA ARG A 125 13.84 -9.33 14.95
C ARG A 125 13.97 -8.86 13.50
N LEU A 126 12.88 -8.34 12.94
CA LEU A 126 12.94 -7.76 11.61
C LEU A 126 13.75 -6.46 11.64
N TRP A 127 14.62 -6.29 10.65
CA TRP A 127 15.51 -5.14 10.55
C TRP A 127 14.77 -3.82 10.27
N TRP A 128 13.59 -3.86 9.64
CA TRP A 128 12.74 -2.68 9.43
C TRP A 128 11.71 -2.45 10.54
N ASN A 129 11.38 -3.48 11.34
CA ASN A 129 10.45 -3.36 12.47
C ASN A 129 10.92 -4.22 13.66
N PRO A 130 11.69 -3.62 14.59
CA PRO A 130 12.21 -4.35 15.76
C PRO A 130 11.12 -4.88 16.71
N ARG A 131 9.86 -4.44 16.57
CA ARG A 131 8.74 -4.92 17.41
C ARG A 131 8.25 -6.30 16.97
N LYS A 132 8.51 -6.69 15.73
CA LYS A 132 8.04 -7.96 15.14
C LYS A 132 9.23 -8.93 15.00
N SER A 133 8.98 -10.21 15.22
CA SER A 133 10.00 -11.26 15.10
C SER A 133 9.84 -12.04 13.80
N LEU A 134 10.95 -12.55 13.27
CA LEU A 134 10.95 -13.37 12.06
C LEU A 134 10.04 -14.59 12.20
N PHE A 135 10.12 -15.29 13.34
CA PHE A 135 9.26 -16.46 13.60
C PHE A 135 7.80 -16.09 13.78
N GLY A 136 7.48 -14.88 14.23
CA GLY A 136 6.12 -14.38 14.22
C GLY A 136 5.59 -14.20 12.80
N THR A 137 6.37 -13.58 11.91
CA THR A 137 6.00 -13.44 10.48
C THR A 137 5.88 -14.79 9.78
N LEU A 138 6.78 -15.74 10.05
CA LEU A 138 6.68 -17.10 9.49
C LEU A 138 5.46 -17.86 10.03
N GLY A 139 5.13 -17.69 11.32
CA GLY A 139 3.90 -18.21 11.93
C GLY A 139 2.65 -17.63 11.29
N PHE A 140 2.61 -16.31 11.08
CA PHE A 140 1.55 -15.64 10.33
C PHE A 140 1.35 -16.31 8.96
N ILE A 141 2.44 -16.45 8.19
CA ILE A 141 2.38 -16.97 6.82
C ILE A 141 1.85 -18.41 6.83
N LEU A 142 2.41 -19.28 7.67
CA LEU A 142 2.05 -20.69 7.68
C LEU A 142 0.61 -20.93 8.14
N PHE A 143 0.22 -20.37 9.29
CA PHE A 143 -1.10 -20.61 9.86
C PHE A 143 -2.18 -19.77 9.19
N GLY A 144 -1.85 -18.56 8.75
CA GLY A 144 -2.70 -17.75 7.90
C GLY A 144 -2.98 -18.46 6.57
N TRP A 145 -1.96 -19.04 5.93
CA TRP A 145 -2.13 -19.83 4.71
C TRP A 145 -3.03 -21.05 4.91
N LEU A 146 -2.72 -21.92 5.88
CA LEU A 146 -3.48 -23.16 6.12
C LEU A 146 -4.92 -22.87 6.59
N GLY A 147 -5.10 -21.94 7.53
CA GLY A 147 -6.41 -21.59 8.06
C GLY A 147 -7.30 -20.92 7.02
N THR A 148 -6.73 -20.02 6.20
CA THR A 148 -7.45 -19.38 5.10
C THR A 148 -7.79 -20.38 4.00
N LEU A 149 -6.86 -21.27 3.64
CA LEU A 149 -7.12 -22.33 2.66
C LEU A 149 -8.26 -23.25 3.09
N ALA A 150 -8.24 -23.74 4.33
CA ALA A 150 -9.31 -24.56 4.86
C ALA A 150 -10.65 -23.80 4.86
N THR A 151 -10.64 -22.51 5.23
CA THR A 151 -11.86 -21.70 5.30
C THR A 151 -12.46 -21.45 3.91
N VAL A 152 -11.64 -21.08 2.93
CA VAL A 152 -12.11 -20.81 1.56
C VAL A 152 -12.58 -22.10 0.88
N LEU A 153 -11.94 -23.24 1.13
CA LEU A 153 -12.40 -24.54 0.64
C LEU A 153 -13.79 -24.93 1.20
N VAL A 154 -14.06 -24.60 2.47
CA VAL A 154 -15.37 -24.84 3.10
C VAL A 154 -16.43 -23.86 2.61
N ALA A 155 -16.09 -22.57 2.51
CA ALA A 155 -17.00 -21.53 2.01
C ALA A 155 -17.40 -21.78 0.54
N GLY A 156 -16.51 -22.37 -0.26
CA GLY A 156 -16.75 -22.70 -1.66
C GLY A 156 -16.84 -21.46 -2.55
N GLY A 157 -17.29 -21.65 -3.80
CA GLY A 157 -17.53 -20.55 -4.75
C GLY A 157 -16.28 -19.90 -5.37
N HIS A 158 -15.08 -20.40 -5.09
CA HIS A 158 -13.84 -19.93 -5.72
C HIS A 158 -13.62 -20.55 -7.11
N PRO A 159 -13.01 -19.83 -8.06
CA PRO A 159 -12.81 -20.33 -9.43
C PRO A 159 -11.58 -21.24 -9.60
N PHE A 160 -10.72 -21.36 -8.58
CA PHE A 160 -9.43 -22.02 -8.70
C PHE A 160 -9.46 -23.53 -8.43
N THR A 161 -8.51 -24.26 -9.04
CA THR A 161 -8.18 -25.63 -8.62
C THR A 161 -7.61 -25.64 -7.20
N PRO A 162 -7.66 -26.76 -6.45
CA PRO A 162 -7.14 -26.80 -5.08
C PRO A 162 -5.67 -26.38 -4.96
N SER A 163 -4.81 -26.77 -5.91
CA SER A 163 -3.40 -26.36 -5.94
C SER A 163 -3.22 -24.88 -6.32
N GLY A 164 -4.00 -24.38 -7.27
CA GLY A 164 -4.01 -22.97 -7.65
C GLY A 164 -4.47 -22.08 -6.48
N LEU A 165 -5.54 -22.48 -5.79
CA LEU A 165 -6.04 -21.80 -4.61
C LEU A 165 -4.99 -21.76 -3.49
N ALA A 166 -4.34 -22.90 -3.21
CA ALA A 166 -3.29 -22.98 -2.22
C ALA A 166 -2.14 -22.01 -2.53
N LEU A 167 -1.71 -21.92 -3.80
CA LEU A 167 -0.68 -20.98 -4.22
C LEU A 167 -1.12 -19.51 -4.05
N VAL A 168 -2.33 -19.17 -4.50
CA VAL A 168 -2.87 -17.80 -4.40
C VAL A 168 -3.00 -17.35 -2.95
N ILE A 169 -3.50 -18.22 -2.06
CA ILE A 169 -3.61 -17.90 -0.62
C ILE A 169 -2.23 -17.78 0.02
N LEU A 170 -1.23 -18.57 -0.43
CA LEU A 170 0.14 -18.42 0.06
C LEU A 170 0.71 -17.04 -0.29
N VAL A 171 0.50 -16.58 -1.53
CA VAL A 171 0.90 -15.23 -1.96
C VAL A 171 0.18 -14.18 -1.11
N ALA A 172 -1.13 -14.34 -0.89
CA ALA A 172 -1.90 -13.43 -0.04
C ALA A 172 -1.37 -13.39 1.40
N ALA A 173 -1.03 -14.55 1.97
CA ALA A 173 -0.45 -14.66 3.32
C ALA A 173 0.91 -13.95 3.41
N VAL A 174 1.78 -14.10 2.40
CA VAL A 174 3.08 -13.41 2.36
C VAL A 174 2.89 -11.89 2.27
N VAL A 175 2.00 -11.41 1.39
CA VAL A 175 1.73 -9.97 1.25
C VAL A 175 1.15 -9.39 2.54
N ALA A 176 0.15 -10.07 3.11
CA ALA A 176 -0.44 -9.65 4.37
C ALA A 176 0.59 -9.64 5.52
N ALA A 177 1.44 -10.66 5.62
CA ALA A 177 2.49 -10.71 6.64
C ALA A 177 3.53 -9.59 6.47
N LEU A 178 3.87 -9.22 5.24
CA LEU A 178 4.77 -8.10 4.96
C LEU A 178 4.15 -6.78 5.41
N LEU A 179 2.88 -6.53 5.09
CA LEU A 179 2.16 -5.33 5.51
C LEU A 179 1.99 -5.25 7.03
N GLU A 180 1.62 -6.36 7.66
CA GLU A 180 1.51 -6.52 9.11
C GLU A 180 2.87 -6.31 9.83
N SER A 181 3.97 -6.54 9.12
CA SER A 181 5.31 -6.32 9.64
C SER A 181 5.76 -4.85 9.58
N LEU A 182 5.02 -3.97 8.92
CA LEU A 182 5.38 -2.56 8.79
C LEU A 182 5.21 -1.82 10.13
N PRO A 183 6.04 -0.79 10.40
CA PRO A 183 6.02 -0.07 11.68
C PRO A 183 4.91 1.00 11.73
N TYR A 184 3.70 0.67 11.26
CA TYR A 184 2.55 1.58 11.29
C TYR A 184 1.63 1.23 12.46
N ASP A 185 1.09 2.26 13.11
CA ASP A 185 0.10 2.10 14.19
C ASP A 185 -1.35 2.12 13.61
N ILE A 186 -1.50 2.03 12.28
CA ILE A 186 -2.80 1.93 11.57
C ILE A 186 -3.42 0.57 11.88
N CYS A 187 -4.75 0.46 11.91
CA CYS A 187 -5.47 -0.76 12.24
C CYS A 187 -4.97 -1.99 11.45
N ASP A 188 -4.06 -2.77 12.06
CA ASP A 188 -3.42 -3.99 11.55
C ASP A 188 -4.44 -4.92 10.84
N ASN A 189 -5.56 -5.17 11.52
CA ASN A 189 -6.62 -6.07 11.04
C ASN A 189 -7.21 -5.63 9.65
N PRO A 190 -7.84 -4.45 9.48
CA PRO A 190 -8.31 -3.99 8.17
C PRO A 190 -7.26 -4.03 7.06
N LEU A 191 -6.00 -3.73 7.36
CA LEU A 191 -4.92 -3.75 6.37
C LEU A 191 -4.65 -5.18 5.89
N VAL A 192 -4.53 -6.14 6.82
CA VAL A 192 -4.36 -7.57 6.51
C VAL A 192 -5.53 -8.12 5.71
N ALA A 193 -6.76 -7.84 6.14
CA ALA A 193 -7.98 -8.26 5.46
C ALA A 193 -8.07 -7.69 4.04
N GLY A 194 -7.88 -6.38 3.92
CA GLY A 194 -7.94 -5.67 2.65
C GLY A 194 -6.88 -6.13 1.67
N ALA A 195 -5.64 -6.33 2.13
CA ALA A 195 -4.55 -6.83 1.30
C ALA A 195 -4.80 -8.26 0.82
N THR A 196 -5.30 -9.12 1.71
CA THR A 196 -5.69 -10.48 1.34
C THR A 196 -6.78 -10.45 0.28
N ALA A 197 -7.87 -9.69 0.52
CA ALA A 197 -8.97 -9.58 -0.42
C ALA A 197 -8.51 -9.03 -1.78
N LEU A 198 -7.61 -8.04 -1.79
CA LEU A 198 -7.03 -7.49 -3.01
C LEU A 198 -6.23 -8.56 -3.78
N VAL A 199 -5.36 -9.31 -3.12
CA VAL A 199 -4.59 -10.39 -3.78
C VAL A 199 -5.51 -11.47 -4.35
N LEU A 200 -6.51 -11.90 -3.57
CA LEU A 200 -7.49 -12.88 -4.03
C LEU A 200 -8.29 -12.37 -5.24
N SER A 201 -8.71 -11.10 -5.22
CA SER A 201 -9.42 -10.47 -6.33
C SER A 201 -8.55 -10.30 -7.57
N LEU A 202 -7.29 -9.88 -7.43
CA LEU A 202 -6.37 -9.76 -8.56
C LEU A 202 -6.05 -11.14 -9.17
N ALA A 203 -5.98 -12.18 -8.35
CA ALA A 203 -5.75 -13.54 -8.83
C ALA A 203 -6.87 -14.03 -9.76
N THR A 204 -8.12 -13.57 -9.60
CA THR A 204 -9.21 -13.95 -10.52
C THR A 204 -9.06 -13.32 -11.90
N GLN A 205 -8.23 -12.28 -12.03
CA GLN A 205 -7.95 -11.61 -13.29
C GLN A 205 -6.78 -12.25 -14.05
N ILE A 206 -6.06 -13.19 -13.41
CA ILE A 206 -4.91 -13.86 -14.03
C ILE A 206 -5.43 -14.83 -15.09
N ASP A 207 -4.87 -14.68 -16.30
CA ASP A 207 -5.19 -15.50 -17.45
C ASP A 207 -3.92 -16.13 -18.04
N LEU A 208 -3.96 -17.45 -18.24
CA LEU A 208 -2.80 -18.18 -18.75
C LEU A 208 -2.52 -17.85 -20.22
N SER A 209 -3.55 -17.51 -21.00
CA SER A 209 -3.38 -17.16 -22.41
C SER A 209 -2.67 -15.80 -22.57
N ALA A 210 -2.96 -14.86 -21.65
CA ALA A 210 -2.24 -13.59 -21.55
C ALA A 210 -0.74 -13.83 -21.31
N TRP A 211 -0.36 -14.68 -20.34
CA TRP A 211 1.05 -15.02 -20.12
C TRP A 211 1.68 -15.69 -21.36
N GLN A 212 0.98 -16.65 -21.97
CA GLN A 212 1.48 -17.36 -23.15
C GLN A 212 1.75 -16.41 -24.33
N SER A 213 0.96 -15.35 -24.47
CA SER A 213 1.15 -14.31 -25.49
C SER A 213 2.32 -13.38 -25.18
N ALA A 214 2.60 -13.09 -23.91
CA ALA A 214 3.62 -12.14 -23.49
C ALA A 214 5.01 -12.75 -23.23
N GLN A 215 5.09 -14.05 -22.92
CA GLN A 215 6.32 -14.68 -22.43
C GLN A 215 7.53 -14.56 -23.37
N SER A 216 7.31 -14.59 -24.69
CA SER A 216 8.41 -14.46 -25.67
C SER A 216 9.01 -13.05 -25.67
N ASP A 217 8.16 -12.03 -25.56
CA ASP A 217 8.58 -10.64 -25.51
C ASP A 217 9.26 -10.32 -24.18
N VAL A 218 8.70 -10.83 -23.07
CA VAL A 218 9.30 -10.72 -21.74
C VAL A 218 10.69 -11.37 -21.73
N ALA A 219 10.82 -12.59 -22.28
CA ALA A 219 12.09 -13.29 -22.38
C ALA A 219 13.11 -12.51 -23.23
N ALA A 220 12.70 -11.95 -24.37
CA ALA A 220 13.56 -11.15 -25.22
C ALA A 220 14.02 -9.85 -24.53
N ARG A 221 13.17 -9.22 -23.72
CA ARG A 221 13.48 -7.98 -22.99
C ARG A 221 14.31 -8.22 -21.74
N THR A 222 14.28 -9.42 -21.15
CA THR A 222 14.90 -9.75 -19.85
C THR A 222 16.39 -9.40 -19.78
N PRO A 223 17.26 -9.74 -20.77
CA PRO A 223 18.69 -9.38 -20.70
C PRO A 223 18.91 -7.86 -20.67
N VAL A 224 18.15 -7.12 -21.47
CA VAL A 224 18.22 -5.65 -21.51
C VAL A 224 17.65 -5.06 -20.22
N ALA A 225 16.58 -5.65 -19.66
CA ALA A 225 16.00 -5.28 -18.37
C ALA A 225 17.04 -5.36 -17.24
N LEU A 226 17.79 -6.46 -17.19
CA LEU A 226 18.85 -6.68 -16.20
C LEU A 226 19.99 -5.66 -16.36
N GLY A 227 20.46 -5.45 -17.59
CA GLY A 227 21.49 -4.46 -17.88
C GLY A 227 21.06 -3.05 -17.49
N LEU A 228 19.84 -2.65 -17.86
CA LEU A 228 19.28 -1.35 -17.51
C LEU A 228 19.09 -1.20 -15.99
N ALA A 229 18.54 -2.20 -15.32
CA ALA A 229 18.37 -2.18 -13.86
C ALA A 229 19.72 -1.97 -13.14
N ALA A 230 20.78 -2.65 -13.59
CA ALA A 230 22.13 -2.47 -13.06
C ALA A 230 22.66 -1.04 -13.30
N VAL A 231 22.53 -0.53 -14.53
CA VAL A 231 22.98 0.84 -14.87
C VAL A 231 22.23 1.88 -14.04
N LEU A 232 20.90 1.78 -13.93
CA LEU A 232 20.10 2.72 -13.15
C LEU A 232 20.42 2.66 -11.66
N ALA A 233 20.67 1.48 -11.10
CA ALA A 233 21.09 1.33 -9.71
C ALA A 233 22.44 2.02 -9.44
N LEU A 234 23.42 1.83 -10.33
CA LEU A 234 24.74 2.45 -10.23
C LEU A 234 24.66 3.98 -10.39
N LEU A 235 23.87 4.47 -11.36
CA LEU A 235 23.64 5.91 -11.55
C LEU A 235 22.95 6.53 -10.33
N ALA A 236 21.91 5.89 -9.80
CA ALA A 236 21.22 6.34 -8.60
C ALA A 236 22.19 6.44 -7.42
N ARG A 237 23.04 5.42 -7.23
CA ARG A 237 24.06 5.42 -6.18
C ARG A 237 25.11 6.52 -6.37
N ALA A 238 25.53 6.77 -7.62
CA ALA A 238 26.51 7.80 -7.97
C ALA A 238 26.02 9.22 -7.62
N THR A 239 24.71 9.47 -7.60
CA THR A 239 24.15 10.77 -7.16
C THR A 239 24.36 11.07 -5.68
N LYS A 240 24.76 10.08 -4.87
CA LYS A 240 24.86 10.14 -3.40
C LYS A 240 23.55 10.56 -2.68
N SER A 241 22.45 10.69 -3.42
CA SER A 241 21.13 11.09 -2.89
C SER A 241 20.26 9.88 -2.55
N VAL A 242 20.71 8.68 -2.95
CA VAL A 242 20.03 7.38 -2.72
C VAL A 242 21.03 6.41 -2.10
N ASP A 243 20.58 5.65 -1.10
CA ASP A 243 21.37 4.59 -0.48
C ASP A 243 21.33 3.28 -1.29
N TRP A 244 21.99 2.23 -0.80
CA TRP A 244 21.97 0.92 -1.47
C TRP A 244 20.61 0.24 -1.43
N SER A 245 19.83 0.45 -0.36
CA SER A 245 18.49 -0.16 -0.25
C SER A 245 17.55 0.41 -1.31
N GLY A 246 17.50 1.73 -1.47
CA GLY A 246 16.72 2.43 -2.49
C GLY A 246 17.20 2.13 -3.91
N ALA A 247 18.52 2.06 -4.12
CA ALA A 247 19.07 1.72 -5.43
C ALA A 247 18.70 0.30 -5.88
N LEU A 248 18.78 -0.68 -4.96
CA LEU A 248 18.40 -2.07 -5.24
C LEU A 248 16.90 -2.22 -5.48
N THR A 249 16.06 -1.59 -4.65
CA THR A 249 14.60 -1.57 -4.86
C THR A 249 14.24 -0.92 -6.21
N GLY A 250 14.88 0.21 -6.55
CA GLY A 250 14.72 0.85 -7.85
C GLY A 250 15.16 -0.04 -9.02
N ALA A 251 16.21 -0.84 -8.85
CA ALA A 251 16.66 -1.81 -9.85
C ALA A 251 15.59 -2.89 -10.10
N VAL A 252 15.00 -3.44 -9.04
CA VAL A 252 13.91 -4.42 -9.14
C VAL A 252 12.70 -3.83 -9.87
N PHE A 253 12.34 -2.58 -9.55
CA PHE A 253 11.23 -1.90 -10.21
C PHE A 253 11.53 -1.61 -11.69
N ALA A 254 12.74 -1.15 -12.01
CA ALA A 254 13.18 -0.95 -13.38
C ALA A 254 13.14 -2.25 -14.20
N PHE A 255 13.62 -3.35 -13.61
CA PHE A 255 13.54 -4.68 -14.21
C PHE A 255 12.09 -5.07 -14.51
N ALA A 256 11.21 -5.02 -13.49
CA ALA A 256 9.82 -5.43 -13.63
C ALA A 256 9.09 -4.58 -14.70
N LEU A 257 9.23 -3.26 -14.64
CA LEU A 257 8.59 -2.32 -15.55
C LEU A 257 9.09 -2.49 -16.99
N TYR A 258 10.40 -2.67 -17.22
CA TYR A 258 10.91 -2.88 -18.57
C TYR A 258 10.56 -4.26 -19.11
N ALA A 259 10.65 -5.30 -18.30
CA ALA A 259 10.32 -6.66 -18.71
C ALA A 259 8.85 -6.74 -19.18
N ALA A 260 7.93 -6.11 -18.44
CA ALA A 260 6.51 -6.13 -18.76
C ALA A 260 6.09 -5.08 -19.80
N LEU A 261 6.39 -3.79 -19.58
CA LEU A 261 5.91 -2.68 -20.43
C LEU A 261 6.91 -2.26 -21.52
N GLY A 262 8.12 -2.83 -21.55
CA GLY A 262 9.16 -2.45 -22.50
C GLY A 262 9.57 -0.99 -22.35
N GLY A 263 9.77 -0.30 -23.48
CA GLY A 263 10.20 1.10 -23.51
C GLY A 263 9.26 2.05 -22.76
N LEU A 264 7.95 1.78 -22.73
CA LEU A 264 6.97 2.61 -22.03
C LEU A 264 7.21 2.63 -20.51
N GLY A 265 7.46 1.46 -19.92
CA GLY A 265 7.71 1.34 -18.47
C GLY A 265 8.96 2.10 -18.03
N VAL A 266 10.02 2.00 -18.83
CA VAL A 266 11.28 2.73 -18.56
C VAL A 266 11.16 4.21 -18.84
N ALA A 267 10.44 4.61 -19.89
CA ALA A 267 10.16 6.02 -20.15
C ALA A 267 9.45 6.67 -18.95
N GLY A 268 8.42 6.01 -18.39
CA GLY A 268 7.74 6.46 -17.18
C GLY A 268 8.68 6.58 -15.96
N LEU A 269 9.45 5.54 -15.66
CA LEU A 269 10.38 5.54 -14.53
C LEU A 269 11.49 6.59 -14.68
N MET A 270 12.06 6.71 -15.88
CA MET A 270 13.11 7.69 -16.19
C MET A 270 12.58 9.11 -16.14
N ALA A 271 11.39 9.35 -16.71
CA ALA A 271 10.73 10.65 -16.60
C ALA A 271 10.51 11.02 -15.12
N PHE A 272 10.06 10.08 -14.28
CA PHE A 272 9.85 10.32 -12.84
C PHE A 272 11.16 10.71 -12.15
N PHE A 273 12.23 9.94 -12.39
CA PHE A 273 13.52 10.21 -11.79
C PHE A 273 14.13 11.54 -12.27
N MET A 274 14.07 11.83 -13.57
CA MET A 274 14.63 13.04 -14.16
C MET A 274 13.87 14.29 -13.73
N VAL A 275 12.54 14.27 -13.80
CA VAL A 275 11.68 15.39 -13.40
C VAL A 275 11.81 15.65 -11.90
N GLY A 276 11.76 14.62 -11.06
CA GLY A 276 11.94 14.77 -9.62
C GLY A 276 13.33 15.31 -9.24
N THR A 277 14.38 14.86 -9.94
CA THR A 277 15.75 15.36 -9.73
C THR A 277 15.90 16.81 -10.20
N ALA A 278 15.34 17.17 -11.35
CA ALA A 278 15.35 18.54 -11.86
C ALA A 278 14.61 19.49 -10.91
N ALA A 279 13.39 19.12 -10.49
CA ALA A 279 12.60 19.90 -9.54
C ALA A 279 13.32 20.11 -8.20
N SER A 280 14.01 19.08 -7.70
CA SER A 280 14.80 19.16 -6.47
C SER A 280 15.98 20.13 -6.57
N LYS A 281 16.59 20.26 -7.76
CA LYS A 281 17.72 21.18 -8.01
C LYS A 281 17.28 22.61 -8.27
N ILE A 282 16.08 22.81 -8.84
CA ILE A 282 15.54 24.13 -9.11
C ILE A 282 15.33 24.90 -7.79
N GLY A 283 15.92 26.09 -7.71
CA GLY A 283 15.84 26.94 -6.52
C GLY A 283 16.65 26.43 -5.33
N TYR A 284 17.59 25.50 -5.52
CA TYR A 284 18.43 24.93 -4.45
C TYR A 284 19.08 26.02 -3.58
N GLU A 285 19.65 27.06 -4.18
CA GLU A 285 20.26 28.19 -3.46
C GLU A 285 19.27 28.94 -2.54
N ARG A 286 18.01 29.10 -2.97
CA ARG A 286 16.96 29.74 -2.15
C ARG A 286 16.44 28.83 -1.04
N LYS A 287 16.55 27.51 -1.23
CA LYS A 287 16.18 26.47 -0.27
C LYS A 287 17.31 26.16 0.74
N ARG A 288 18.56 26.43 0.37
CA ARG A 288 19.80 26.07 1.12
C ARG A 288 19.87 26.71 2.50
N LEU A 289 19.35 27.93 2.64
CA LEU A 289 19.33 28.66 3.91
C LEU A 289 18.31 28.09 4.91
N LYS A 290 17.41 27.18 4.48
CA LYS A 290 16.28 26.67 5.29
C LYS A 290 16.27 25.15 5.50
N ARG A 291 17.20 24.39 4.91
CA ARG A 291 17.27 22.93 5.10
C ARG A 291 18.55 22.51 5.82
N ALA A 292 18.37 21.96 7.02
CA ALA A 292 19.29 20.96 7.56
C ALA A 292 19.29 19.75 6.62
N ALA A 293 20.48 19.19 6.34
CA ALA A 293 20.79 17.95 5.62
C ALA A 293 19.69 17.35 4.71
N GLN A 294 19.95 17.33 3.40
CA GLN A 294 19.14 16.62 2.42
C GLN A 294 19.01 15.14 2.81
N GLU A 295 17.78 14.67 3.06
CA GLU A 295 17.55 13.27 3.46
C GLU A 295 17.92 12.31 2.33
N ILE A 296 18.65 11.26 2.69
CA ILE A 296 19.06 10.21 1.76
C ILE A 296 17.83 9.32 1.51
N ARG A 297 17.46 9.16 0.24
CA ARG A 297 16.30 8.33 -0.16
C ARG A 297 16.63 6.85 0.04
N THR A 298 15.72 6.14 0.69
CA THR A 298 15.84 4.71 1.02
C THR A 298 14.84 3.85 0.25
N TRP A 299 14.84 2.53 0.49
CA TRP A 299 13.82 1.62 -0.04
C TRP A 299 12.38 2.07 0.26
N ARG A 300 12.13 2.72 1.41
CA ARG A 300 10.78 3.19 1.79
C ARG A 300 10.29 4.24 0.80
N ASN A 301 11.15 5.19 0.42
CA ASN A 301 10.83 6.23 -0.56
C ASN A 301 10.63 5.63 -1.96
N ALA A 302 11.39 4.60 -2.32
CA ALA A 302 11.20 3.91 -3.60
C ALA A 302 9.85 3.19 -3.65
N VAL A 303 9.49 2.42 -2.61
CA VAL A 303 8.19 1.72 -2.52
C VAL A 303 7.04 2.71 -2.52
N ALA A 304 7.13 3.80 -1.76
CA ALA A 304 6.07 4.80 -1.66
C ALA A 304 5.76 5.48 -3.02
N ASN A 305 6.79 5.79 -3.81
CA ASN A 305 6.65 6.57 -5.04
C ASN A 305 6.54 5.74 -6.33
N ALA A 306 7.08 4.53 -6.34
CA ALA A 306 7.14 3.68 -7.54
C ALA A 306 6.64 2.26 -7.32
N GLY A 307 6.33 1.88 -6.06
CA GLY A 307 5.87 0.52 -5.74
C GLY A 307 4.54 0.17 -6.41
N VAL A 308 3.57 1.10 -6.44
CA VAL A 308 2.29 0.88 -7.13
C VAL A 308 2.48 0.62 -8.62
N ALA A 309 3.28 1.45 -9.30
CA ALA A 309 3.61 1.24 -10.71
C ALA A 309 4.32 -0.10 -10.94
N ALA A 310 5.27 -0.47 -10.08
CA ALA A 310 5.97 -1.76 -10.16
C ALA A 310 5.04 -2.96 -9.93
N LEU A 311 4.05 -2.84 -9.04
CA LEU A 311 3.02 -3.88 -8.81
C LEU A 311 2.10 -4.06 -10.02
N CYS A 312 1.89 -3.02 -10.83
CA CYS A 312 1.13 -3.12 -12.07
C CYS A 312 1.88 -3.90 -13.16
N ALA A 313 3.21 -3.91 -13.14
CA ALA A 313 4.03 -4.54 -14.18
C ALA A 313 3.71 -6.04 -14.41
N PRO A 314 3.71 -6.94 -13.40
CA PRO A 314 3.33 -8.32 -13.63
C PRO A 314 1.87 -8.45 -14.10
N LEU A 315 0.97 -7.56 -13.68
CA LEU A 315 -0.43 -7.61 -14.09
C LEU A 315 -0.63 -7.26 -15.57
N VAL A 316 0.26 -6.46 -16.16
CA VAL A 316 0.26 -6.21 -17.61
C VAL A 316 0.45 -7.49 -18.42
N VAL A 317 1.27 -8.43 -17.96
CA VAL A 317 1.59 -9.66 -18.72
C VAL A 317 0.78 -10.88 -18.29
N LEU A 318 0.11 -10.80 -17.13
CA LEU A 318 -0.66 -11.90 -16.55
C LEU A 318 -2.17 -11.74 -16.72
N THR A 319 -2.67 -10.61 -17.22
CA THR A 319 -4.11 -10.34 -17.34
C THR A 319 -4.49 -10.03 -18.79
N PRO A 320 -5.75 -10.27 -19.20
CA PRO A 320 -6.20 -9.99 -20.57
C PRO A 320 -6.41 -8.50 -20.84
N ARG A 321 -6.16 -7.63 -19.85
CA ARG A 321 -6.36 -6.17 -19.90
C ARG A 321 -5.03 -5.44 -19.62
N PRO A 322 -3.99 -5.64 -20.48
CA PRO A 322 -2.68 -5.02 -20.30
C PRO A 322 -2.74 -3.49 -20.30
N ASP A 323 -3.70 -2.94 -21.05
CA ASP A 323 -4.03 -1.52 -21.16
C ASP A 323 -4.34 -0.88 -19.80
N LEU A 324 -5.21 -1.51 -19.00
CA LEU A 324 -5.58 -1.00 -17.68
C LEU A 324 -4.37 -0.84 -16.76
N PHE A 325 -3.52 -1.87 -16.67
CA PHE A 325 -2.40 -1.87 -15.74
C PHE A 325 -1.23 -1.00 -16.23
N ALA A 326 -1.09 -0.82 -17.56
CA ALA A 326 -0.19 0.19 -18.10
C ALA A 326 -0.64 1.61 -17.76
N VAL A 327 -1.94 1.91 -17.90
CA VAL A 327 -2.53 3.19 -17.51
C VAL A 327 -2.42 3.42 -15.99
N ALA A 328 -2.63 2.38 -15.19
CA ALA A 328 -2.44 2.42 -13.74
C ALA A 328 -1.00 2.79 -13.36
N ALA A 329 0.00 2.18 -14.00
CA ALA A 329 1.41 2.47 -13.76
C ALA A 329 1.76 3.92 -14.12
N LEU A 330 1.30 4.42 -15.27
CA LEU A 330 1.51 5.80 -15.68
C LEU A 330 0.78 6.79 -14.77
N GLY A 331 -0.45 6.48 -14.35
CA GLY A 331 -1.21 7.28 -13.38
C GLY A 331 -0.51 7.37 -12.02
N SER A 332 0.05 6.26 -11.54
CA SER A 332 0.89 6.24 -10.33
C SER A 332 2.11 7.15 -10.45
N PHE A 333 2.84 7.08 -11.57
CA PHE A 333 4.00 7.95 -11.78
C PHE A 333 3.60 9.43 -11.96
N ALA A 334 2.49 9.70 -12.65
CA ALA A 334 1.97 11.04 -12.84
C ALA A 334 1.63 11.70 -11.48
N ALA A 335 1.01 10.95 -10.56
CA ALA A 335 0.70 11.42 -9.23
C ALA A 335 1.97 11.75 -8.43
N ALA A 336 2.91 10.80 -8.35
CA ALA A 336 4.17 10.98 -7.63
C ALA A 336 4.99 12.17 -8.18
N ALA A 337 5.11 12.26 -9.51
CA ALA A 337 5.86 13.32 -10.16
C ALA A 337 5.16 14.68 -9.99
N SER A 338 3.84 14.74 -10.16
CA SER A 338 3.05 15.95 -9.99
C SER A 338 3.21 16.50 -8.58
N ASP A 339 3.08 15.66 -7.55
CA ASP A 339 3.28 16.07 -6.16
C ASP A 339 4.70 16.62 -5.93
N THR A 340 5.72 15.86 -6.33
CA THR A 340 7.12 16.26 -6.15
C THR A 340 7.41 17.61 -6.81
N VAL A 341 6.97 17.81 -8.06
CA VAL A 341 7.19 19.06 -8.79
C VAL A 341 6.38 20.21 -8.18
N ALA A 342 5.12 19.97 -7.82
CA ALA A 342 4.26 20.97 -7.21
C ALA A 342 4.86 21.47 -5.89
N GLY A 343 5.32 20.55 -5.03
CA GLY A 343 5.97 20.88 -3.77
C GLY A 343 7.30 21.60 -3.96
N GLU A 344 8.18 21.12 -4.84
CA GLU A 344 9.51 21.71 -5.04
C GLU A 344 9.46 23.09 -5.72
N ILE A 345 8.60 23.27 -6.73
CA ILE A 345 8.44 24.56 -7.42
C ILE A 345 7.62 25.52 -6.55
N GLY A 346 6.57 25.03 -5.88
CA GLY A 346 5.78 25.81 -4.94
C GLY A 346 6.61 26.38 -3.79
N ARG A 347 7.52 25.60 -3.20
CA ARG A 347 8.45 26.10 -2.18
C ARG A 347 9.44 27.13 -2.70
N ALA A 348 9.87 27.02 -3.97
CA ALA A 348 10.86 27.91 -4.57
C ALA A 348 10.28 29.26 -5.04
N TYR A 349 9.08 29.22 -5.64
CA TYR A 349 8.50 30.34 -6.38
C TYR A 349 7.02 30.61 -6.07
N GLY A 350 6.37 29.79 -5.24
CA GLY A 350 4.93 29.84 -4.99
C GLY A 350 4.44 30.97 -4.08
N GLY A 351 5.33 31.82 -3.57
CA GLY A 351 4.96 32.95 -2.72
C GLY A 351 4.33 32.49 -1.40
N THR A 352 3.12 32.98 -1.10
CA THR A 352 2.38 32.61 0.13
C THR A 352 1.41 31.46 -0.18
N PRO A 353 1.61 30.25 0.39
CA PRO A 353 0.74 29.12 0.17
C PRO A 353 -0.53 29.18 1.03
N TYR A 354 -1.50 28.34 0.67
CA TYR A 354 -2.78 28.16 1.36
C TYR A 354 -2.92 26.71 1.82
N SER A 355 -3.54 26.48 2.97
CA SER A 355 -3.92 25.14 3.42
C SER A 355 -5.03 24.59 2.53
N ILE A 356 -4.89 23.37 2.02
CA ILE A 356 -5.91 22.72 1.18
C ILE A 356 -7.23 22.46 1.92
N VAL A 357 -7.18 22.30 3.25
CA VAL A 357 -8.36 22.04 4.10
C VAL A 357 -9.09 23.33 4.47
N THR A 358 -8.36 24.33 4.97
CA THR A 358 -8.98 25.55 5.52
C THR A 358 -9.05 26.70 4.53
N LEU A 359 -8.34 26.60 3.39
CA LEU A 359 -8.16 27.65 2.39
C LEU A 359 -7.59 28.96 2.97
N ARG A 360 -6.96 28.90 4.15
CA ARG A 360 -6.28 30.03 4.79
C ARG A 360 -4.78 30.01 4.50
N ARG A 361 -4.15 31.17 4.58
CA ARG A 361 -2.69 31.31 4.40
C ARG A 361 -1.95 30.47 5.43
N THR A 362 -0.92 29.76 4.99
CA THR A 362 -0.07 28.91 5.84
C THR A 362 1.42 29.17 5.56
N ARG A 363 2.32 28.55 6.32
CA ARG A 363 3.76 28.73 6.11
C ARG A 363 4.24 27.82 4.98
N VAL A 364 5.27 28.27 4.28
CA VAL A 364 5.93 27.48 3.23
C VAL A 364 6.56 26.24 3.87
N GLY A 365 6.14 25.06 3.42
CA GLY A 365 6.62 23.77 3.92
C GLY A 365 5.71 23.12 4.97
N ASP A 366 4.59 23.75 5.36
CA ASP A 366 3.58 23.07 6.18
C ASP A 366 2.92 21.94 5.37
N ASN A 367 2.57 20.83 6.03
CA ASN A 367 1.86 19.73 5.39
C ASN A 367 0.50 20.20 4.84
N GLY A 368 0.23 19.88 3.58
CA GLY A 368 -0.94 20.32 2.83
C GLY A 368 -0.98 21.81 2.44
N ALA A 369 0.18 22.47 2.46
CA ALA A 369 0.35 23.81 1.91
C ALA A 369 0.44 23.78 0.38
N VAL A 370 -0.57 24.32 -0.30
CA VAL A 370 -0.62 24.42 -1.77
C VAL A 370 -0.41 25.85 -2.25
N SER A 371 0.24 26.03 -3.40
CA SER A 371 0.41 27.33 -4.05
C SER A 371 -0.05 27.26 -5.50
N LEU A 372 -0.55 28.36 -6.07
CA LEU A 372 -1.02 28.38 -7.46
C LEU A 372 0.08 27.98 -8.46
N VAL A 373 1.32 28.45 -8.23
CA VAL A 373 2.48 28.09 -9.06
C VAL A 373 2.80 26.61 -8.92
N GLY A 374 2.74 26.06 -7.71
CA GLY A 374 2.93 24.63 -7.48
C GLY A 374 1.86 23.79 -8.19
N LEU A 375 0.58 24.15 -8.07
CA LEU A 375 -0.53 23.45 -8.74
C LEU A 375 -0.39 23.50 -10.27
N ALA A 376 -0.02 24.65 -10.83
CA ALA A 376 0.23 24.78 -12.27
C ALA A 376 1.40 23.91 -12.74
N ALA A 377 2.49 23.87 -11.96
CA ALA A 377 3.64 23.02 -12.28
C ALA A 377 3.33 21.52 -12.14
N GLY A 378 2.52 21.14 -11.15
CA GLY A 378 1.99 19.79 -11.00
C GLY A 378 1.13 19.39 -12.20
N LEU A 379 0.22 20.26 -12.63
CA LEU A 379 -0.62 20.03 -13.82
C LEU A 379 0.21 19.83 -15.09
N VAL A 380 1.21 20.69 -15.35
CA VAL A 380 2.11 20.52 -16.51
C VAL A 380 2.85 19.18 -16.44
N THR A 381 3.27 18.77 -15.24
CA THR A 381 3.93 17.47 -15.03
C THR A 381 2.97 16.32 -15.32
N ALA A 382 1.75 16.35 -14.78
CA ALA A 382 0.73 15.32 -15.00
C ALA A 382 0.35 15.20 -16.49
N LEU A 383 0.25 16.33 -17.22
CA LEU A 383 0.05 16.35 -18.67
C LEU A 383 1.23 15.71 -19.42
N GLY A 384 2.47 16.00 -19.00
CA GLY A 384 3.67 15.39 -19.57
C GLY A 384 3.69 13.87 -19.41
N PHE A 385 3.28 13.36 -18.24
CA PHE A 385 3.12 11.91 -18.02
C PHE A 385 1.96 11.33 -18.82
N GLY A 386 0.84 12.06 -18.95
CA GLY A 386 -0.23 11.67 -19.85
C GLY A 386 0.25 11.49 -21.29
N ALA A 387 1.07 12.42 -21.78
CA ALA A 387 1.64 12.36 -23.13
C ALA A 387 2.56 11.16 -23.35
N LEU A 388 3.14 10.55 -22.30
CA LEU A 388 3.92 9.31 -22.44
C LEU A 388 3.05 8.14 -22.94
N ALA A 389 1.73 8.18 -22.73
CA ALA A 389 0.83 7.17 -23.29
C ALA A 389 0.86 7.16 -24.84
N CYS A 390 1.20 8.28 -25.48
CA CYS A 390 1.38 8.36 -26.94
C CYS A 390 2.66 7.65 -27.45
N LEU A 391 3.53 7.18 -26.55
CA LEU A 391 4.68 6.34 -26.90
C LEU A 391 4.32 4.84 -26.92
N ALA A 392 3.10 4.49 -26.49
CA ALA A 392 2.65 3.10 -26.51
C ALA A 392 2.51 2.62 -27.96
N ALA A 393 2.90 1.36 -28.21
CA ALA A 393 2.73 0.74 -29.52
C ALA A 393 1.25 0.53 -29.88
N ASP A 394 0.39 0.35 -28.86
CA ASP A 394 -1.05 0.25 -29.02
C ASP A 394 -1.71 1.64 -29.01
N PRO A 395 -2.31 2.10 -30.13
CA PRO A 395 -2.98 3.39 -30.21
C PRO A 395 -4.18 3.55 -29.26
N SER A 396 -4.74 2.46 -28.74
CA SER A 396 -5.86 2.50 -27.79
C SER A 396 -5.48 3.27 -26.51
N LEU A 397 -4.21 3.20 -26.11
CA LEU A 397 -3.65 3.91 -24.95
C LEU A 397 -3.56 5.42 -25.17
N HIS A 398 -3.60 5.93 -26.41
CA HIS A 398 -3.51 7.38 -26.65
C HIS A 398 -4.69 8.14 -26.04
N ARG A 399 -5.84 7.49 -25.85
CA ARG A 399 -6.99 8.08 -25.15
C ARG A 399 -6.74 8.26 -23.65
N ALA A 400 -5.77 7.55 -23.08
CA ALA A 400 -5.45 7.61 -21.66
C ALA A 400 -4.71 8.89 -21.24
N VAL A 401 -4.25 9.73 -22.19
CA VAL A 401 -3.54 10.99 -21.89
C VAL A 401 -4.26 11.83 -20.85
N TRP A 402 -5.56 12.08 -21.06
CA TRP A 402 -6.37 12.88 -20.14
C TRP A 402 -6.67 12.13 -18.84
N CYS A 403 -6.89 10.82 -18.91
CA CYS A 403 -7.12 9.98 -17.74
C CYS A 403 -5.93 10.03 -16.77
N ILE A 404 -4.71 9.87 -17.29
CA ILE A 404 -3.46 9.91 -16.54
C ILE A 404 -3.20 11.32 -15.97
N ALA A 405 -3.44 12.37 -16.75
CA ALA A 405 -3.23 13.74 -16.31
C ALA A 405 -4.18 14.14 -15.17
N ILE A 406 -5.47 13.83 -15.31
CA ILE A 406 -6.49 14.08 -14.27
C ILE A 406 -6.15 13.27 -13.02
N ALA A 407 -5.80 11.99 -13.18
CA ALA A 407 -5.46 11.13 -12.06
C ALA A 407 -4.18 11.57 -11.33
N GLY A 408 -3.16 12.00 -12.07
CA GLY A 408 -1.93 12.53 -11.49
C GLY A 408 -2.17 13.78 -10.66
N MET A 409 -3.02 14.70 -11.15
CA MET A 409 -3.38 15.89 -10.38
C MET A 409 -4.24 15.57 -9.16
N ALA A 410 -5.17 14.63 -9.28
CA ALA A 410 -5.99 14.18 -8.16
C ALA A 410 -5.15 13.53 -7.06
N GLY A 411 -4.17 12.70 -7.42
CA GLY A 411 -3.24 12.09 -6.46
C GLY A 411 -2.43 13.15 -5.70
N ASN A 412 -1.89 14.15 -6.40
CA ASN A 412 -1.20 15.30 -5.79
C ASN A 412 -2.09 16.07 -4.80
N LEU A 413 -3.35 16.31 -5.15
CA LEU A 413 -4.30 16.96 -4.23
C LEU A 413 -4.63 16.08 -3.02
N LEU A 414 -4.75 14.76 -3.22
CA LEU A 414 -4.97 13.81 -2.14
C LEU A 414 -3.77 13.77 -1.18
N ASP A 415 -2.54 13.82 -1.70
CA ASP A 415 -1.32 13.92 -0.89
C ASP A 415 -1.40 15.11 0.07
N SER A 416 -1.67 16.30 -0.49
CA SER A 416 -1.83 17.52 0.30
C SER A 416 -2.97 17.41 1.34
N LEU A 417 -4.08 16.75 0.99
CA LEU A 417 -5.21 16.56 1.89
C LEU A 417 -4.86 15.60 3.05
N LEU A 418 -4.21 14.47 2.75
CA LEU A 418 -3.78 13.47 3.73
C LEU A 418 -2.66 14.02 4.62
N GLY A 419 -1.74 14.80 4.05
CA GLY A 419 -0.71 15.53 4.79
C GLY A 419 -1.31 16.50 5.80
N ALA A 420 -2.29 17.31 5.38
CA ALA A 420 -2.97 18.26 6.26
C ALA A 420 -3.79 17.60 7.38
N THR A 421 -4.29 16.39 7.15
CA THR A 421 -5.24 15.71 8.05
C THR A 421 -4.60 14.55 8.81
N ALA A 422 -4.29 13.45 8.13
CA ALA A 422 -3.83 12.20 8.72
C ALA A 422 -2.37 12.24 9.17
N GLU A 423 -1.49 12.88 8.40
CA GLU A 423 -0.07 13.00 8.75
C GLU A 423 0.14 13.95 9.94
N ASN A 424 -0.49 15.14 9.90
CA ASN A 424 -0.46 16.08 11.02
C ASN A 424 -1.06 15.51 12.32
N ALA A 425 -2.04 14.62 12.21
CA ALA A 425 -2.62 13.92 13.34
C ALA A 425 -1.75 12.73 13.84
N GLY A 426 -0.66 12.41 13.14
CA GLY A 426 0.26 11.32 13.48
C GLY A 426 -0.26 9.93 13.13
N TYR A 427 -1.30 9.81 12.29
CA TYR A 427 -1.84 8.52 11.85
C TYR A 427 -1.04 7.90 10.70
N LEU A 428 -0.49 8.73 9.81
CA LEU A 428 0.33 8.33 8.66
C LEU A 428 1.71 9.00 8.76
N ASP A 429 2.75 8.34 8.25
CA ASP A 429 4.01 8.99 7.94
C ASP A 429 4.04 9.46 6.47
N ASN A 430 5.04 10.25 6.13
CA ASN A 430 5.22 10.80 4.79
C ASN A 430 5.27 9.70 3.71
N GLU A 431 5.89 8.55 3.98
CA GLU A 431 5.92 7.45 3.00
C GLU A 431 4.53 6.80 2.79
N ALA A 432 3.72 6.67 3.84
CA ALA A 432 2.36 6.18 3.70
C ALA A 432 1.45 7.15 2.91
N VAL A 433 1.62 8.46 3.12
CA VAL A 433 0.91 9.49 2.35
C VAL A 433 1.30 9.44 0.87
N ASN A 434 2.62 9.37 0.57
CA ASN A 434 3.12 9.20 -0.79
C ASN A 434 2.59 7.91 -1.46
N PHE A 435 2.53 6.79 -0.73
CA PHE A 435 1.96 5.55 -1.25
C PHE A 435 0.46 5.70 -1.56
N ALA A 436 -0.30 6.36 -0.69
CA ALA A 436 -1.73 6.64 -0.95
C ALA A 436 -1.93 7.57 -2.15
N CYS A 437 -1.07 8.57 -2.32
CA CYS A 437 -1.01 9.44 -3.50
C CYS A 437 -0.84 8.61 -4.78
N THR A 438 0.18 7.75 -4.84
CA THR A 438 0.44 6.94 -6.04
C THR A 438 -0.63 5.89 -6.30
N LEU A 439 -1.19 5.28 -5.25
CA LEU A 439 -2.30 4.33 -5.36
C LEU A 439 -3.56 5.01 -5.91
N SER A 440 -3.89 6.20 -5.41
CA SER A 440 -5.05 6.95 -5.89
C SER A 440 -4.90 7.37 -7.35
N GLY A 441 -3.69 7.76 -7.77
CA GLY A 441 -3.38 8.05 -9.17
C GLY A 441 -3.57 6.84 -10.08
N ALA A 442 -3.13 5.66 -9.65
CA ALA A 442 -3.34 4.42 -10.39
C ALA A 442 -4.83 4.06 -10.51
N MET A 443 -5.55 4.04 -9.38
CA MET A 443 -6.96 3.65 -9.32
C MET A 443 -7.85 4.60 -10.13
N LEU A 444 -7.64 5.91 -10.00
CA LEU A 444 -8.45 6.89 -10.73
C LEU A 444 -8.15 6.86 -12.23
N ALA A 445 -6.89 6.64 -12.63
CA ALA A 445 -6.55 6.49 -14.05
C ALA A 445 -7.27 5.28 -14.68
N VAL A 446 -7.29 4.14 -13.98
CA VAL A 446 -8.01 2.93 -14.42
C VAL A 446 -9.52 3.18 -14.47
N PHE A 447 -10.09 3.82 -13.44
CA PHE A 447 -11.50 4.14 -13.40
C PHE A 447 -11.91 5.01 -14.59
N LEU A 448 -11.23 6.12 -14.81
CA LEU A 448 -11.52 7.04 -15.91
C LEU A 448 -11.33 6.40 -17.29
N PHE A 449 -10.33 5.54 -17.44
CA PHE A 449 -10.08 4.83 -18.70
C PHE A 449 -11.07 3.70 -18.98
N SER A 450 -11.80 3.25 -17.95
CA SER A 450 -12.85 2.23 -18.08
C SER A 450 -14.24 2.79 -18.37
N LEU A 451 -14.41 4.12 -18.30
CA LEU A 451 -15.61 4.85 -18.73
C LEU A 451 -15.60 4.99 -20.26
#